data_AF-X8GQX3-F1
#
_entry.id   AF-X8GQX3-F1
#
_cell.length_a   1.000
_cell.length_b   1.000
_cell.length_c   1.000
_cell.angle_alpha   90.00
_cell.angle_beta   90.00
_cell.angle_gamma   90.00
#
_symmetry.space_group_name_H-M   'P 1'
#
loop_
_entity.id
_entity.type
_entity.pdbx_description
1 polymer ?
#
loop_
_entity_poly.entity_id
_entity_poly.type
_entity_poly.pdbx_seq_one_letter_code
_entity_poly.pdbx_strand_id
1 'polypeptide(L)'
;MGLKETGATIMKGKRLAEERQPDCCRTKERDPEEDRDLICRLNRIEGQIRGLKRMVEEKAYCPDILTQAQAASSALNAFQRVLLENHLKTCVVDDIKADKEGTVEDLTNLLRRLMR
;
A
#
# COMPACT_ATOMS: atom_id res chain seq x y z
N MET A 1 53.50 -16.34 -24.46
CA MET A 1 52.74 -15.22 -23.88
C MET A 1 51.50 -15.07 -24.77
N GLY A 2 50.38 -15.73 -24.48
CA GLY A 2 49.42 -15.30 -23.45
C GLY A 2 48.80 -13.99 -23.94
N LEU A 3 47.55 -13.93 -24.43
CA LEU A 3 46.32 -14.33 -23.75
C LEU A 3 45.22 -14.70 -24.76
N LYS A 4 44.46 -15.75 -24.42
CA LYS A 4 43.12 -16.02 -24.95
C LYS A 4 42.13 -15.24 -24.08
N GLU A 5 41.21 -14.48 -24.66
CA GLU A 5 39.93 -14.12 -24.02
C GLU A 5 38.86 -14.04 -25.12
N THR A 6 38.22 -15.17 -25.45
CA THR A 6 36.82 -15.51 -25.09
C THR A 6 35.84 -14.35 -25.23
N GLY A 7 34.97 -14.49 -26.23
CA GLY A 7 33.87 -13.58 -26.47
C GLY A 7 32.88 -13.52 -25.31
N ALA A 8 32.35 -12.32 -25.11
CA ALA A 8 31.08 -12.09 -24.46
C ALA A 8 30.37 -11.02 -25.28
N THR A 9 29.44 -11.47 -26.12
CA THR A 9 28.42 -10.61 -26.72
C THR A 9 27.56 -10.06 -25.59
N ILE A 10 27.90 -8.88 -25.07
CA ILE A 10 27.05 -8.16 -24.13
C ILE A 10 25.95 -7.49 -24.95
N MET A 11 24.84 -8.21 -25.08
CA MET A 11 23.53 -7.67 -25.43
C MET A 11 23.30 -6.40 -24.59
N LYS A 12 23.17 -5.24 -25.26
CA LYS A 12 22.60 -4.03 -24.67
C LYS A 12 21.15 -4.35 -24.29
N GLY A 13 20.97 -4.93 -23.11
CA GLY A 13 19.70 -5.04 -22.43
C GLY A 13 19.20 -3.62 -22.19
N LYS A 14 18.26 -3.20 -23.03
CA LYS A 14 17.47 -2.00 -22.84
C LYS A 14 16.92 -2.06 -21.42
N ARG A 15 17.38 -1.16 -20.55
CA ARG A 15 16.69 -0.83 -19.30
C ARG A 15 15.30 -0.39 -19.71
N LEU A 16 14.33 -1.29 -19.56
CA LEU A 16 12.94 -1.04 -19.87
C LEU A 16 12.47 0.05 -18.91
N ALA A 17 12.23 1.22 -19.51
CA ALA A 17 11.16 2.13 -19.16
C ALA A 17 10.95 2.37 -17.67
N GLU A 18 11.69 3.34 -17.16
CA GLU A 18 11.22 4.22 -16.10
C GLU A 18 10.07 5.07 -16.69
N GLU A 19 8.94 4.41 -16.97
CA GLU A 19 7.69 5.05 -17.37
C GLU A 19 7.16 5.77 -16.14
N ARG A 20 7.30 7.10 -16.17
CA ARG A 20 6.85 8.02 -15.13
C ARG A 20 5.36 7.82 -14.91
N GLN A 21 5.07 7.29 -13.73
CA GLN A 21 3.76 7.19 -13.12
C GLN A 21 2.97 8.50 -13.29
N PRO A 22 1.74 8.48 -13.84
CA PRO A 22 0.90 9.66 -13.90
C PRO A 22 0.59 10.12 -12.47
N ASP A 23 0.77 11.41 -12.27
CA ASP A 23 0.98 12.04 -10.97
C ASP A 23 -0.33 12.16 -10.19
N CYS A 24 -0.71 11.09 -9.48
CA CYS A 24 -1.58 11.22 -8.32
C CYS A 24 -0.75 11.79 -7.16
N CYS A 25 -0.74 13.13 -7.04
CA CYS A 25 -0.43 13.92 -5.84
C CYS A 25 0.41 13.20 -4.76
N ARG A 26 1.74 13.37 -4.81
CA ARG A 26 2.67 12.82 -3.80
C ARG A 26 2.32 13.18 -2.34
N THR A 27 1.54 14.24 -2.13
CA THR A 27 1.02 14.67 -0.84
C THR A 27 -0.40 15.21 -1.02
N LYS A 28 -1.36 14.74 -0.21
CA LYS A 28 -2.72 15.30 -0.07
C LYS A 28 -2.77 16.07 1.24
N GLU A 29 -3.17 17.34 1.20
CA GLU A 29 -3.65 18.03 2.40
C GLU A 29 -5.03 17.47 2.75
N ARG A 30 -5.17 16.96 3.96
CA ARG A 30 -6.43 16.37 4.46
C ARG A 30 -7.10 17.33 5.42
N ASP A 31 -8.41 17.18 5.53
CA ASP A 31 -9.13 17.84 6.60
C ASP A 31 -8.62 17.34 7.98
N PRO A 32 -8.46 18.21 8.99
CA PRO A 32 -7.97 17.78 10.31
C PRO A 32 -8.83 16.71 10.98
N GLU A 33 -10.12 16.62 10.68
CA GLU A 33 -10.99 15.54 11.16
C GLU A 33 -10.69 14.21 10.46
N GLU A 34 -10.45 14.22 9.14
CA GLU A 34 -10.00 13.05 8.38
C GLU A 34 -8.69 12.49 8.94
N ASP A 35 -7.69 13.36 9.17
CA ASP A 35 -6.41 12.95 9.75
C ASP A 35 -6.59 12.36 11.15
N ARG A 36 -7.41 12.99 12.00
CA ARG A 36 -7.70 12.47 13.35
C ARG A 36 -8.34 11.09 13.31
N ASP A 37 -9.35 10.85 12.46
CA ASP A 37 -10.00 9.54 12.36
C ASP A 37 -9.02 8.45 11.90
N LEU A 38 -8.24 8.73 10.85
CA LEU A 38 -7.23 7.80 10.33
C LEU A 38 -6.19 7.46 11.40
N ILE A 39 -5.67 8.45 12.11
CA ILE A 39 -4.70 8.25 13.20
C ILE A 39 -5.35 7.46 14.35
N CYS A 40 -6.59 7.75 14.74
CA CYS A 40 -7.30 7.00 15.78
C CYS A 40 -7.46 5.51 15.41
N ARG A 41 -7.73 5.18 14.15
CA ARG A 41 -7.78 3.78 13.68
C ARG A 41 -6.41 3.12 13.75
N LEU A 42 -5.35 3.80 13.31
CA LEU A 42 -3.98 3.30 13.37
C LEU A 42 -3.53 3.05 14.81
N ASN A 43 -3.84 3.94 15.76
CA ASN A 43 -3.53 3.74 17.18
C ASN A 43 -4.20 2.49 17.76
N ARG A 44 -5.45 2.18 17.34
CA ARG A 44 -6.14 0.95 17.75
C ARG A 44 -5.45 -0.29 17.16
N ILE A 45 -5.11 -0.27 15.88
CA ILE A 45 -4.39 -1.35 15.21
C ILE A 45 -3.04 -1.57 15.90
N GLU A 46 -2.29 -0.51 16.19
CA GLU A 46 -1.02 -0.57 16.89
C GLU A 46 -1.17 -1.25 18.26
N GLY A 47 -2.23 -0.92 19.01
CA GLY A 47 -2.58 -1.60 20.26
C GLY A 47 -2.79 -3.11 20.09
N GLN A 48 -3.46 -3.54 19.01
CA GLN A 48 -3.63 -4.95 18.68
C GLN A 48 -2.30 -5.63 18.35
N ILE A 49 -1.41 -4.98 17.59
CA ILE A 49 -0.07 -5.50 17.28
C ILE A 49 0.77 -5.65 18.55
N ARG A 50 0.73 -4.67 19.45
CA ARG A 50 1.40 -4.77 20.77
C ARG A 50 0.82 -5.91 21.61
N GLY A 51 -0.50 -6.11 21.57
CA GLY A 51 -1.17 -7.24 22.21
C GLY A 51 -0.69 -8.59 21.67
N LEU A 52 -0.63 -8.75 20.34
CA LEU A 52 -0.12 -9.96 19.70
C LEU A 52 1.32 -10.27 20.11
N LYS A 53 2.19 -9.26 20.15
CA LYS A 53 3.58 -9.41 20.61
C LYS A 53 3.63 -9.98 22.04
N ARG A 54 2.84 -9.41 22.96
CA ARG A 54 2.76 -9.88 24.35
C ARG A 54 2.26 -11.33 24.44
N MET A 55 1.22 -11.68 23.69
CA MET A 55 0.70 -13.06 23.68
C MET A 55 1.76 -14.08 23.26
N VAL A 56 2.63 -13.73 22.31
CA VAL A 56 3.75 -14.58 21.90
C VAL A 56 4.81 -14.68 23.01
N GLU A 57 5.18 -13.56 23.63
CA GLU A 57 6.13 -13.51 24.76
C GLU A 57 5.65 -14.36 25.96
N GLU A 58 4.35 -14.34 26.22
CA GLU A 58 3.69 -15.08 27.31
C GLU A 58 3.35 -16.54 26.95
N LYS A 59 3.70 -17.00 25.73
CA LYS A 59 3.42 -18.35 25.22
C LYS A 59 1.92 -18.70 25.29
N ALA A 60 1.06 -17.74 24.92
CA ALA A 60 -0.38 -17.92 24.88
C ALA A 60 -0.80 -19.02 23.89
N TYR A 61 -2.04 -19.51 24.04
CA TYR A 61 -2.57 -20.59 23.22
C TYR A 61 -2.71 -20.16 21.75
N CYS A 62 -2.20 -20.98 20.83
CA CYS A 62 -2.08 -20.61 19.42
C CYS A 62 -3.41 -20.17 18.77
N PRO A 63 -4.55 -20.85 18.97
CA PRO A 63 -5.85 -20.40 18.44
C PRO A 63 -6.26 -19.00 18.90
N ASP A 64 -5.92 -18.58 20.12
CA ASP A 64 -6.24 -17.24 20.62
C ASP A 64 -5.39 -16.18 19.92
N ILE A 65 -4.10 -16.48 19.71
CA ILE A 65 -3.20 -15.62 18.93
C ILE A 65 -3.72 -15.48 17.49
N LEU A 66 -4.14 -16.58 16.86
CA LEU A 66 -4.71 -16.56 15.51
C LEU A 66 -5.99 -15.74 15.45
N THR A 67 -6.87 -15.88 16.44
CA THR A 67 -8.11 -15.08 16.53
C THR A 67 -7.80 -13.59 16.65
N GLN A 68 -6.82 -13.20 17.48
CA GLN A 68 -6.43 -11.80 17.57
C GLN A 68 -5.71 -11.28 16.32
N ALA A 69 -4.93 -12.14 15.64
CA ALA A 69 -4.30 -11.77 14.39
C ALA A 69 -5.35 -11.48 13.31
N GLN A 70 -6.43 -12.26 13.26
CA GLN A 70 -7.57 -12.01 12.37
C GLN A 70 -8.30 -10.70 12.73
N ALA A 71 -8.45 -10.39 14.02
CA ALA A 71 -9.04 -9.13 14.47
C ALA A 71 -8.18 -7.92 14.04
N ALA A 72 -6.85 -8.01 14.15
CA ALA A 72 -5.92 -6.99 13.68
C ALA A 72 -5.96 -6.82 12.15
N SER A 73 -5.97 -7.92 11.40
CA SER A 73 -6.12 -7.90 9.94
C SER A 73 -7.44 -7.26 9.51
N SER A 74 -8.55 -7.58 10.20
CA SER A 74 -9.87 -6.99 9.92
C SER A 74 -9.90 -5.49 10.17
N ALA A 75 -9.26 -5.02 11.26
CA ALA A 75 -9.13 -3.59 11.55
C ALA A 75 -8.30 -2.86 10.48
N LEU A 76 -7.21 -3.49 10.00
CA LEU A 76 -6.40 -2.94 8.91
C LEU A 76 -7.19 -2.86 7.60
N ASN A 77 -7.96 -3.89 7.25
CA ASN A 77 -8.83 -3.89 6.08
C ASN A 77 -9.92 -2.80 6.18
N ALA A 78 -10.48 -2.58 7.37
CA ALA A 78 -11.42 -1.50 7.61
C ALA A 78 -10.77 -0.11 7.41
N PHE A 79 -9.55 0.09 7.91
CA PHE A 79 -8.77 1.31 7.67
C PHE A 79 -8.52 1.54 6.17
N GLN A 80 -8.09 0.51 5.43
CA GLN A 80 -7.84 0.59 3.99
C GLN A 80 -9.09 1.02 3.21
N ARG A 81 -10.28 0.51 3.59
CA ARG A 81 -11.55 0.89 2.96
C ARG A 81 -11.86 2.38 3.13
N VAL A 82 -11.70 2.91 4.34
CA VAL A 82 -11.91 4.34 4.60
C VAL A 82 -10.93 5.20 3.79
N LEU A 83 -9.66 4.82 3.77
CA LEU A 83 -8.64 5.57 3.02
C LEU A 83 -8.92 5.54 1.50
N LEU A 84 -9.31 4.38 0.97
CA LEU A 84 -9.68 4.24 -0.44
C LEU A 84 -10.93 5.05 -0.79
N GLU A 85 -11.96 5.02 0.05
CA GLU A 85 -13.18 5.80 -0.13
C GLU A 85 -12.86 7.30 -0.20
N ASN A 86 -12.03 7.80 0.69
CA ASN A 86 -11.58 9.20 0.67
C ASN A 86 -10.82 9.53 -0.61
N HIS A 87 -9.90 8.65 -1.04
CA HIS A 87 -9.15 8.83 -2.29
C HIS A 87 -10.06 8.88 -3.52
N LEU A 88 -11.07 8.01 -3.58
CA LEU A 88 -12.06 8.00 -4.66
C LEU A 88 -12.88 9.29 -4.68
N LYS A 89 -13.37 9.72 -3.52
CA LYS A 89 -14.24 10.91 -3.40
C LYS A 89 -13.53 12.23 -3.66
N THR A 90 -12.21 12.30 -3.47
CA THR A 90 -11.43 13.52 -3.68
C THR A 90 -10.58 13.41 -4.94
N CYS A 91 -9.43 12.74 -4.84
CA CYS A 91 -8.39 12.78 -5.87
C CYS A 91 -8.89 12.25 -7.21
N VAL A 92 -9.54 11.09 -7.21
CA VAL A 92 -10.02 10.45 -8.46
C VAL A 92 -11.15 11.26 -9.09
N VAL A 93 -12.13 11.72 -8.29
CA VAL A 93 -13.24 12.54 -8.80
C VAL A 93 -12.72 13.86 -9.37
N ASP A 94 -11.76 14.51 -8.72
CA ASP A 94 -11.19 15.77 -9.19
C ASP A 94 -10.37 15.57 -10.46
N ASP A 95 -9.59 14.49 -10.56
CA ASP A 95 -8.84 14.13 -11.75
C ASP A 95 -9.76 13.83 -12.95
N ILE A 96 -10.87 13.11 -12.74
CA ILE A 96 -11.88 12.87 -13.78
C ILE A 96 -12.54 14.18 -14.24
N LYS A 97 -12.88 15.08 -13.31
CA LYS A 97 -13.44 16.40 -13.65
C LYS A 97 -12.45 17.27 -14.42
N ALA A 98 -11.16 17.09 -14.18
CA ALA A 98 -10.07 17.78 -14.86
C ALA A 98 -9.66 17.13 -16.19
N ASP A 99 -10.37 16.09 -16.64
CA ASP A 99 -10.09 15.32 -17.86
C ASP A 99 -8.64 14.80 -17.89
N LYS A 100 -8.10 14.40 -16.73
CA LYS A 100 -6.77 13.79 -16.67
C LYS A 100 -6.81 12.38 -17.27
N GLU A 101 -6.06 12.20 -18.34
CA GLU A 101 -5.83 10.89 -18.93
C GLU A 101 -5.10 9.95 -17.94
N GLY A 102 -5.44 8.67 -17.96
CA GLY A 102 -4.77 7.64 -17.16
C GLY A 102 -5.32 7.43 -15.74
N THR A 103 -6.17 8.32 -15.20
CA THR A 103 -6.73 8.18 -13.83
C THR A 103 -7.42 6.85 -13.59
N VAL A 104 -8.20 6.36 -14.56
CA VAL A 104 -8.92 5.07 -14.45
C VAL A 104 -7.95 3.89 -14.49
N GLU A 105 -6.88 3.98 -15.30
CA GLU A 105 -5.85 2.95 -15.37
C GLU A 105 -5.04 2.87 -14.07
N ASP A 106 -4.68 4.02 -13.50
CA ASP A 106 -3.99 4.11 -12.22
C ASP A 106 -4.83 3.54 -11.07
N LEU A 107 -6.12 3.90 -11.02
CA LEU A 107 -7.05 3.32 -10.05
C LEU A 107 -7.16 1.79 -10.23
N THR A 108 -7.26 1.32 -11.47
CA THR A 108 -7.33 -0.12 -11.77
C THR A 108 -6.07 -0.85 -11.30
N ASN A 109 -4.89 -0.25 -11.52
CA ASN A 109 -3.62 -0.78 -11.08
C ASN A 109 -3.48 -0.80 -9.55
N LEU A 110 -4.00 0.22 -8.86
CA LEU A 110 -4.09 0.24 -7.40
C LEU A 110 -5.01 -0.88 -6.88
N LEU A 111 -6.21 -1.01 -7.42
CA LEU A 111 -7.19 -2.03 -7.01
C LEU A 111 -6.66 -3.46 -7.20
N ARG A 112 -5.94 -3.72 -8.30
CA ARG A 112 -5.26 -5.02 -8.54
C ARG A 112 -4.21 -5.37 -7.47
N ARG A 113 -3.62 -4.38 -6.80
CA ARG A 113 -2.67 -4.61 -5.69
C ARG A 113 -3.38 -4.85 -4.37
N LEU A 114 -4.51 -4.20 -4.15
CA LEU A 114 -5.30 -4.31 -2.91
C LEU A 114 -6.14 -5.58 -2.83
N MET A 115 -6.56 -6.13 -3.96
CA MET A 115 -7.40 -7.35 -4.02
C MET A 115 -6.61 -8.64 -4.24
N ARG A 116 -5.35 -8.70 -3.82
CA ARG A 116 -4.56 -9.94 -3.84
C ARG A 116 -4.83 -10.81 -2.63
#